data_AF-A0A3C1M5K9-F1
#
_entry.id   AF-A0A3C1M5K9-F1
#
_cell.length_a   1.000
_cell.length_b   1.000
_cell.length_c   1.000
_cell.angle_alpha   90.00
_cell.angle_beta   90.00
_cell.angle_gamma   90.00
#
_symmetry.space_group_name_H-M   'P 1'
#
loop_
_entity.id
_entity.type
_entity.pdbx_description
1 polymer ?
#
loop_
_entity_poly.entity_id
_entity_poly.type
_entity_poly.pdbx_seq_one_letter_code
_entity_poly.pdbx_strand_id
1 'polypeptide(L)'
;MWSEDTSFVFRISLEAQFPDDYEGPHDEHAWLREWELQIKPVLIKNLFETLREYPAWKAHVRNRGKSPTEEIEVAMTRDFSPAP
;
A
#
# COMPACT_ATOMS: atom_id res chain seq x y z
N MET A 1 16.68 10.13 -22.67
CA MET A 1 15.29 9.65 -22.79
C MET A 1 14.40 10.67 -22.11
N TRP A 2 13.32 11.09 -22.75
CA TRP A 2 12.31 11.97 -22.12
C TRP A 2 11.29 11.08 -21.39
N SER A 3 10.78 11.56 -20.26
CA SER A 3 9.82 10.83 -19.43
C SER A 3 8.62 11.71 -19.11
N GLU A 4 7.43 11.12 -19.17
CA GLU A 4 6.21 11.68 -18.60
C GLU A 4 5.89 10.95 -17.31
N ASP A 5 5.39 11.69 -16.31
CA ASP A 5 4.92 11.12 -15.07
C ASP A 5 3.55 11.67 -14.67
N THR A 6 2.78 10.83 -14.00
CA THR A 6 1.53 11.19 -13.35
C THR A 6 1.40 10.41 -12.06
N SER A 7 0.61 10.93 -11.12
CA SER A 7 0.36 10.27 -9.85
C SER A 7 -1.09 10.44 -9.41
N PHE A 8 -1.57 9.46 -8.66
CA PHE A 8 -2.85 9.51 -7.98
C PHE A 8 -2.69 8.91 -6.57
N VAL A 9 -3.64 9.19 -5.69
CA VAL A 9 -3.64 8.69 -4.32
C VAL A 9 -4.79 7.70 -4.15
N PHE A 10 -4.46 6.48 -3.73
CA PHE A 10 -5.42 5.51 -3.22
C PHE A 10 -5.29 5.48 -1.69
N ARG A 11 -6.38 5.75 -0.97
CA ARG A 11 -6.40 5.84 0.49
C ARG A 11 -7.42 4.88 1.08
N ILE A 12 -7.01 4.11 2.07
CA ILE A 12 -7.87 3.30 2.93
C ILE A 12 -8.00 4.03 4.27
N SER A 13 -9.23 4.27 4.72
CA SER A 13 -9.52 4.82 6.05
C SER A 13 -10.08 3.72 6.92
N LEU A 14 -9.56 3.58 8.14
CA LEU A 14 -10.03 2.59 9.10
C LEU A 14 -10.79 3.29 10.22
N GLU A 15 -11.91 2.70 10.62
CA GLU A 15 -12.74 3.17 11.72
C GLU A 15 -13.12 1.96 12.57
N ALA A 16 -12.95 2.09 13.89
CA ALA A 16 -13.44 1.12 14.87
C ALA A 16 -14.54 1.78 15.70
N GLN A 17 -15.72 1.17 15.72
CA GLN A 17 -16.88 1.66 16.46
C GLN A 17 -17.07 0.84 17.73
N PHE A 18 -17.27 1.53 18.85
CA PHE A 18 -17.44 0.92 20.17
C PHE A 18 -18.80 1.33 20.75
N PRO A 19 -19.49 0.44 21.50
CA PRO A 19 -20.69 0.78 22.24
C PRO A 19 -20.47 1.91 23.27
N ASP A 20 -21.54 2.63 23.62
CA ASP A 20 -21.49 3.75 24.57
C ASP A 20 -21.07 3.32 25.99
N ASP A 21 -21.30 2.06 26.35
CA ASP A 21 -20.95 1.46 27.64
C ASP A 21 -19.57 0.76 27.63
N TYR A 22 -18.75 1.02 26.61
CA TYR A 22 -17.40 0.45 26.52
C TYR A 22 -16.45 1.08 27.58
N GLU A 23 -16.13 0.33 28.62
CA GLU A 23 -15.31 0.81 29.75
C GLU A 23 -13.78 0.74 29.52
N GLY A 24 -13.31 -0.02 28.51
CA GLY A 24 -11.87 -0.30 28.27
C GLY A 24 -11.17 -1.11 29.38
N PRO A 25 -10.01 -1.81 29.15
CA PRO A 25 -9.11 -1.80 27.99
C PRO A 25 -8.84 -3.23 27.44
N HIS A 26 -9.86 -3.99 27.03
CA HIS A 26 -9.64 -5.40 26.66
C HIS A 26 -8.94 -5.61 25.31
N ASP A 27 -8.97 -4.64 24.41
CA ASP A 27 -8.50 -4.90 23.05
C ASP A 27 -7.15 -4.25 22.70
N GLU A 28 -6.54 -3.39 23.52
CA GLU A 28 -5.19 -2.80 23.26
C GLU A 28 -4.90 -2.46 21.77
N HIS A 29 -5.86 -1.86 21.05
CA HIS A 29 -5.77 -1.65 19.60
C HIS A 29 -5.64 -2.94 18.75
N ALA A 30 -6.30 -4.04 19.12
CA ALA A 30 -6.21 -5.32 18.41
C ALA A 30 -6.68 -5.19 16.98
N TRP A 31 -7.74 -4.41 16.73
CA TRP A 31 -8.18 -4.07 15.37
C TRP A 31 -7.06 -3.42 14.54
N LEU A 32 -6.27 -2.51 15.14
CA LEU A 32 -5.15 -1.87 14.46
C LEU A 32 -3.97 -2.85 14.28
N ARG A 33 -3.73 -3.72 15.27
CA ARG A 33 -2.71 -4.78 15.16
C ARG A 33 -3.06 -5.81 14.09
N GLU A 34 -4.33 -6.22 14.00
CA GLU A 34 -4.84 -7.10 12.96
C GLU A 34 -4.63 -6.46 11.59
N TRP A 35 -4.97 -5.17 11.46
CA TRP A 35 -4.69 -4.42 10.25
C TRP A 35 -3.20 -4.43 9.88
N GLU A 36 -2.31 -4.02 10.79
CA GLU A 36 -0.88 -3.89 10.50
C GLU A 36 -0.17 -5.24 10.31
N LEU A 37 -0.59 -6.29 11.02
CA LEU A 37 0.10 -7.59 11.02
C LEU A 37 -0.52 -8.62 10.07
N GLN A 38 -1.79 -8.50 9.71
CA GLN A 38 -2.49 -9.49 8.90
C GLN A 38 -3.02 -8.92 7.59
N ILE A 39 -3.84 -7.88 7.66
CA ILE A 39 -4.58 -7.41 6.47
C ILE A 39 -3.66 -6.64 5.51
N LYS A 40 -2.96 -5.61 6.01
CA LYS A 40 -2.09 -4.74 5.20
C LYS A 40 -0.98 -5.53 4.48
N PRO A 41 -0.25 -6.46 5.12
CA PRO A 41 0.76 -7.27 4.43
C PRO A 41 0.19 -8.10 3.26
N VAL A 42 -0.99 -8.71 3.45
CA VAL A 42 -1.65 -9.51 2.40
C VAL A 42 -2.11 -8.62 1.24
N LEU A 43 -2.69 -7.45 1.53
CA LEU A 43 -3.08 -6.49 0.49
C LEU A 43 -1.89 -6.01 -0.34
N ILE A 44 -0.77 -5.66 0.30
CA ILE A 44 0.44 -5.23 -0.39
C ILE A 44 1.02 -6.37 -1.24
N LYS A 45 1.03 -7.60 -0.71
CA LYS A 45 1.45 -8.78 -1.47
C LYS A 45 0.60 -8.96 -2.73
N ASN A 46 -0.72 -8.99 -2.58
CA ASN A 46 -1.65 -9.19 -3.68
C ASN A 46 -1.54 -8.07 -4.73
N LEU A 47 -1.37 -6.81 -4.29
CA LEU A 47 -1.11 -5.68 -5.18
C LEU A 47 0.10 -5.95 -6.07
N PHE A 48 1.24 -6.31 -5.49
CA PHE A 48 2.44 -6.61 -6.27
C PHE A 48 2.32 -7.88 -7.12
N GLU A 49 1.56 -8.89 -6.70
CA GLU A 49 1.26 -10.07 -7.51
C GLU A 49 0.45 -9.68 -8.75
N THR A 50 -0.63 -8.93 -8.59
CA THR A 50 -1.44 -8.42 -9.71
C THR A 50 -0.62 -7.54 -10.66
N LEU A 51 0.21 -6.63 -10.14
CA LEU A 51 1.02 -5.75 -10.99
C LEU A 51 2.05 -6.52 -11.82
N ARG A 52 2.53 -7.68 -11.35
CA ARG A 52 3.46 -8.55 -12.11
C ARG A 52 2.80 -9.23 -13.31
N GLU A 53 1.47 -9.32 -13.36
CA GLU A 53 0.74 -9.85 -14.52
C GLU A 53 0.86 -8.93 -15.76
N TYR A 54 1.41 -7.72 -15.59
CA TYR A 54 1.64 -6.75 -16.66
C TYR A 54 3.15 -6.59 -16.97
N PRO A 55 3.80 -7.55 -17.67
CA PRO A 55 5.26 -7.64 -17.78
C PRO A 55 5.95 -6.48 -18.51
N ALA A 56 5.18 -5.67 -19.26
CA ALA A 56 5.69 -4.44 -19.87
C ALA A 56 6.01 -3.35 -18.83
N TRP A 57 5.53 -3.50 -17.58
CA TRP A 57 5.72 -2.56 -16.50
C TRP A 57 6.61 -3.15 -15.40
N LYS A 58 7.49 -2.33 -14.85
CA LYS A 58 8.30 -2.63 -13.67
C LYS A 58 7.71 -1.92 -12.45
N ALA A 59 7.15 -2.68 -11.51
CA ALA A 59 6.63 -2.16 -10.25
C ALA A 59 7.66 -2.27 -9.12
N HIS A 60 7.81 -1.21 -8.33
CA HIS A 60 8.68 -1.21 -7.14
C HIS A 60 8.15 -0.26 -6.07
N VAL A 61 8.54 -0.49 -4.82
CA VAL A 61 8.28 0.47 -3.74
C VAL A 61 9.23 1.65 -3.90
N ARG A 62 8.68 2.87 -3.83
CA ARG A 62 9.46 4.11 -3.78
C ARG A 62 9.36 4.68 -2.36
N ASN A 63 10.51 5.01 -1.76
CA ASN A 63 10.54 5.71 -0.48
C ASN A 63 10.91 7.18 -0.73
N ARG A 64 10.07 8.11 -0.27
CA ARG A 64 10.30 9.57 -0.33
C ARG A 64 10.59 10.19 1.04
N GLY A 65 11.12 9.42 1.98
CA GLY A 65 11.44 9.86 3.34
C GLY A 65 10.28 9.74 4.34
N LYS A 66 9.19 9.07 3.97
CA LYS A 66 8.08 8.74 4.88
C LYS A 66 8.24 7.34 5.44
N SER A 67 7.72 7.12 6.64
CA SER A 67 7.71 5.78 7.21
C SER A 67 6.80 4.86 6.37
N PRO A 68 7.17 3.59 6.13
CA PRO A 68 6.28 2.58 5.54
C PRO A 68 5.00 2.32 6.37
N THR A 69 5.01 2.71 7.64
CA THR A 69 3.81 2.69 8.50
C THR A 69 2.86 3.84 8.17
N GLU A 70 3.34 4.92 7.57
CA GLU A 70 2.55 6.10 7.19
C GLU A 70 2.13 6.07 5.71
N GLU A 71 3.04 5.69 4.81
CA GLU A 71 2.80 5.68 3.37
C GLU A 71 3.62 4.60 2.66
N ILE A 72 2.98 3.90 1.72
CA ILE A 72 3.66 3.01 0.78
C ILE A 72 3.36 3.55 -0.62
N GLU A 73 4.37 4.11 -1.28
CA GLU A 73 4.27 4.53 -2.67
C GLU A 73 4.71 3.39 -3.58
N VAL A 74 3.83 2.98 -4.49
CA VAL A 74 4.16 2.00 -5.55
C VAL A 74 4.41 2.77 -6.85
N ALA A 75 5.65 2.74 -7.31
CA ALA A 75 6.03 3.33 -8.58
C ALA A 75 6.07 2.27 -9.68
N MET A 76 5.53 2.61 -10.85
CA MET A 76 5.57 1.77 -12.03
C MET A 76 6.26 2.51 -13.16
N THR A 77 7.17 1.82 -13.86
CA THR A 77 7.85 2.37 -15.04
C THR A 77 7.69 1.42 -16.21
N ARG A 78 7.56 2.00 -17.41
CA ARG A 78 7.57 1.25 -18.66
C ARG A 78 8.60 1.87 -19.58
N ASP A 79 9.44 1.01 -20.14
CA ASP A 79 10.43 1.40 -21.13
C ASP A 79 9.83 1.21 -22.53
N PHE A 80 9.91 2.26 -23.36
CA PHE A 80 9.45 2.25 -24.76
C PHE A 80 10.62 2.19 -25.74
N SER A 81 11.84 2.04 -25.25
CA SER A 81 13.01 1.80 -26.09
C SER A 81 12.81 0.49 -26.87
N PRO A 82 13.20 0.44 -28.15
CA PRO A 82 13.18 -0.80 -28.90
C PRO A 82 14.04 -1.85 -28.19
N ALA A 83 13.58 -3.11 -28.18
CA ALA A 83 14.36 -4.22 -27.66
C ALA A 83 15.71 -4.29 -28.42
N PRO A 84 16.81 -4.59 -27.73
CA PRO A 84 18.12 -4.76 -28.36
C PRO A 84 18.13 -5.92 -29.36
#